data_AF-A0A9X2F6G3-F1
#
_entry.id   AF-A0A9X2F6G3-F1
#
_cell.length_a   1.000
_cell.length_b   1.000
_cell.length_c   1.000
_cell.angle_alpha   90.00
_cell.angle_beta   90.00
_cell.angle_gamma   90.00
#
_symmetry.space_group_name_H-M   'P 1'
#
loop_
_entity.id
_entity.type
_entity.pdbx_description
1 polymer ?
#
loop_
_entity_poly.entity_id
_entity_poly.type
_entity_poly.pdbx_seq_one_letter_code
_entity_poly.pdbx_strand_id
1 'polypeptide(L)'
;MFYSHSNRLAWIGCCFASLLLTASGGHAAVTSSSLHGAEHDALDGLLFDDDLIQGLSEEPASFGEAGVYENDQFPITGWHPANNVDPNDQLPSLTDGVGERGTGLTGLLNDNQPGGAPVPLSGAPVKIVEYVLAEPADIGRINILTGNRNNSDGRIFLTASILYSTNDGSSFESLGYFESDPSGVFNNEVSPEAPFDPEQASTITSIYNDASTTMLTGVTNIEISFYSVAIFGGPGGDVSGVHVDPFDGINTFTGVDDGFGPAFISPLVWEIDVVAPAAQVVGDYNGDGSVDIADYTVWRNTLGTAVTAGAGADGNSNGVIDADDYSVWKLYFGASDGSPAAVAAAAVPEPATYYLAVTLTAAILIWLPRSSHKACCKTSRHRTVA
;
A
#
# COMPACT_ATOMS: atom_id res chain seq x y z
N MET A 1 52.58 66.16 5.96
CA MET A 1 51.48 66.70 5.13
C MET A 1 51.03 65.59 4.19
N PHE A 2 50.01 64.83 4.62
CA PHE A 2 48.66 64.69 4.01
C PHE A 2 48.62 63.66 2.85
N TYR A 3 48.07 62.45 3.11
CA TYR A 3 46.72 61.95 2.69
C TYR A 3 46.67 61.64 1.17
N SER A 4 46.10 60.54 0.64
CA SER A 4 44.89 59.80 1.00
C SER A 4 44.73 58.57 0.07
N HIS A 5 44.12 57.50 0.58
CA HIS A 5 43.13 56.57 -0.05
C HIS A 5 43.33 55.15 0.51
N SER A 6 42.77 54.85 1.69
CA SER A 6 41.39 54.34 1.91
C SER A 6 41.17 52.91 1.39
N ASN A 7 41.48 51.92 2.23
CA ASN A 7 40.80 50.63 2.24
C ASN A 7 40.23 50.39 3.64
N ARG A 8 38.91 50.56 3.77
CA ARG A 8 38.16 50.34 5.00
C ARG A 8 37.92 48.83 5.16
N LEU A 9 38.47 48.26 6.22
CA LEU A 9 37.98 47.04 6.85
C LEU A 9 36.56 47.32 7.35
N ALA A 10 35.56 46.68 6.72
CA ALA A 10 34.21 46.60 7.26
C ALA A 10 34.03 45.23 7.92
N TRP A 11 33.84 45.28 9.23
CA TRP A 11 33.41 44.17 10.07
C TRP A 11 32.06 43.64 9.57
N ILE A 12 32.03 42.39 9.09
CA ILE A 12 30.78 41.68 8.88
C ILE A 12 30.41 41.05 10.21
N GLY A 13 29.49 41.70 10.92
CA GLY A 13 28.83 41.15 12.10
C GLY A 13 28.02 39.92 11.69
N CYS A 14 28.36 38.79 12.29
CA CYS A 14 27.64 37.53 12.15
C CYS A 14 26.28 37.68 12.85
N CYS A 15 25.23 38.03 12.09
CA CYS A 15 23.85 37.91 12.56
C CYS A 15 23.45 36.44 12.44
N PHE A 16 23.54 35.69 13.54
CA PHE A 16 22.78 34.46 13.72
C PHE A 16 21.31 34.85 13.84
N ALA A 17 20.61 34.91 12.71
CA ALA A 17 19.16 34.82 12.72
C ALA A 17 18.83 33.38 13.05
N SER A 18 18.49 33.11 14.31
CA SER A 18 17.84 31.88 14.72
C SER A 18 16.50 31.82 13.99
N LEU A 19 16.49 31.10 12.87
CA LEU A 19 15.27 30.69 12.19
C LEU A 19 14.58 29.71 13.13
N LEU A 20 13.65 30.21 13.94
CA LEU A 20 12.67 29.38 14.61
C LEU A 20 11.84 28.71 13.52
N LEU A 21 12.20 27.48 13.16
CA LEU A 21 11.27 26.55 12.56
C LEU A 21 10.16 26.35 13.60
N THR A 22 9.05 27.05 13.44
CA THR A 22 7.79 26.58 13.98
C THR A 22 7.47 25.30 13.24
N ALA A 23 7.72 24.15 13.86
CA ALA A 23 7.10 22.91 13.43
C ALA A 23 5.59 23.14 13.52
N SER A 24 4.94 23.40 12.38
CA SER A 24 3.51 23.21 12.27
C SER A 24 3.27 21.74 12.59
N GLY A 25 2.49 21.47 13.65
CA GLY A 25 2.06 20.10 13.92
C GLY A 25 1.47 19.53 12.63
N GLY A 26 2.02 18.41 12.16
CA GLY A 26 1.51 17.71 10.99
C GLY A 26 0.03 17.43 11.25
N HIS A 27 -0.83 18.06 10.47
CA HIS A 27 -2.24 17.68 10.44
C HIS A 27 -2.32 16.33 9.73
N ALA A 28 -3.08 15.38 10.31
CA ALA A 28 -3.50 14.15 9.65
C ALA A 28 -3.99 14.47 8.24
N ALA A 29 -3.36 13.92 7.21
CA ALA A 29 -3.70 14.21 5.84
C ALA A 29 -4.01 12.91 5.11
N VAL A 30 -5.10 12.93 4.34
CA VAL A 30 -5.27 11.93 3.29
C VAL A 30 -4.09 12.10 2.35
N THR A 31 -3.35 11.02 2.14
CA THR A 31 -2.16 10.95 1.31
C THR A 31 -2.24 9.75 0.39
N SER A 32 -1.31 9.66 -0.55
CA SER A 32 -1.11 8.47 -1.37
C SER A 32 0.35 8.00 -1.34
N SER A 33 0.55 6.73 -1.62
CA SER A 33 1.84 6.14 -1.96
C SER A 33 1.69 5.22 -3.16
N SER A 34 2.79 5.00 -3.87
CA SER A 34 2.83 4.10 -5.02
C SER A 34 3.95 3.08 -4.85
N LEU A 35 3.66 1.85 -5.21
CA LEU A 35 4.64 0.78 -5.31
C LEU A 35 4.61 0.22 -6.72
N HIS A 36 5.78 0.01 -7.32
CA HIS A 36 5.91 -0.58 -8.64
C HIS A 36 6.37 -2.03 -8.58
N GLY A 37 5.87 -2.82 -9.52
CA GLY A 37 6.19 -4.23 -9.68
C GLY A 37 6.97 -4.48 -10.97
N ALA A 38 8.01 -5.32 -10.89
CA ALA A 38 8.84 -5.70 -12.04
C ALA A 38 8.09 -6.54 -13.08
N GLU A 39 7.03 -7.22 -12.66
CA GLU A 39 6.13 -7.94 -13.53
C GLU A 39 4.75 -7.30 -13.44
N HIS A 40 4.00 -7.45 -14.53
CA HIS A 40 2.66 -6.96 -14.65
C HIS A 40 1.78 -7.44 -13.46
N ASP A 41 1.89 -8.69 -13.03
CA ASP A 41 1.15 -9.32 -11.90
C ASP A 41 1.91 -9.31 -10.56
N ALA A 42 3.06 -8.63 -10.47
CA ALA A 42 3.94 -8.71 -9.29
C ALA A 42 3.29 -8.20 -7.98
N LEU A 43 2.23 -7.38 -8.09
CA LEU A 43 1.58 -6.72 -6.97
C LEU A 43 0.22 -7.34 -6.61
N ASP A 44 -0.21 -8.40 -7.30
CA ASP A 44 -1.50 -9.07 -7.05
C ASP A 44 -1.65 -9.54 -5.59
N GLY A 45 -0.55 -9.95 -4.96
CA GLY A 45 -0.54 -10.37 -3.54
C GLY A 45 -0.82 -9.25 -2.53
N LEU A 46 -0.99 -8.01 -2.98
CA LEU A 46 -1.35 -6.85 -2.16
C LEU A 46 -2.84 -6.50 -2.25
N LEU A 47 -3.60 -7.21 -3.09
CA LEU A 47 -5.03 -7.04 -3.25
C LEU A 47 -5.80 -7.78 -2.15
N PHE A 48 -6.98 -7.27 -1.83
CA PHE A 48 -7.85 -7.84 -0.80
C PHE A 48 -8.96 -8.70 -1.42
N ASP A 49 -9.02 -9.98 -1.02
CA ASP A 49 -10.08 -10.91 -1.43
C ASP A 49 -11.45 -10.64 -0.74
N ASP A 50 -11.56 -9.67 0.18
CA ASP A 50 -12.76 -9.38 0.99
C ASP A 50 -12.87 -7.86 1.26
N ASP A 51 -12.94 -7.04 0.20
CA ASP A 51 -13.10 -5.58 0.31
C ASP A 51 -14.58 -5.12 0.24
N LEU A 52 -14.84 -3.83 0.50
CA LEU A 52 -16.19 -3.27 0.60
C LEU A 52 -16.92 -3.15 -0.74
N ILE A 53 -16.20 -3.12 -1.85
CA ILE A 53 -16.77 -3.08 -3.20
C ILE A 53 -16.70 -4.43 -3.91
N GLN A 54 -16.28 -5.49 -3.22
CA GLN A 54 -16.07 -6.79 -3.84
C GLN A 54 -17.33 -7.32 -4.54
N GLY A 55 -17.20 -7.65 -5.83
CA GLY A 55 -18.27 -8.18 -6.68
C GLY A 55 -19.38 -7.19 -7.00
N LEU A 56 -19.24 -5.92 -6.61
CA LEU A 56 -20.12 -4.85 -7.06
C LEU A 56 -19.78 -4.49 -8.50
N SER A 57 -20.82 -4.36 -9.33
CA SER A 57 -20.70 -3.69 -10.63
C SER A 57 -20.77 -2.18 -10.44
N GLU A 58 -20.08 -1.44 -11.30
CA GLU A 58 -20.23 0.00 -11.36
C GLU A 58 -21.67 0.39 -11.74
N GLU A 59 -22.24 1.37 -11.05
CA GLU A 59 -23.52 1.98 -11.44
C GLU A 59 -23.25 3.15 -12.41
N PRO A 60 -24.19 3.48 -13.32
CA PRO A 60 -24.07 4.69 -14.12
C PRO A 60 -24.01 5.91 -13.20
N ALA A 61 -22.89 6.64 -13.28
CA ALA A 61 -22.55 7.73 -12.36
C ALA A 61 -23.69 8.74 -12.18
N SER A 62 -23.86 9.23 -10.95
CA SER A 62 -24.83 10.24 -10.53
C SER A 62 -24.79 11.57 -11.32
N PHE A 63 -23.71 11.82 -12.06
CA PHE A 63 -23.66 12.85 -13.10
C PHE A 63 -24.21 12.32 -14.43
N GLY A 64 -25.49 12.64 -14.69
CA GLY A 64 -26.07 12.54 -16.03
C GLY A 64 -25.10 13.09 -17.08
N GLU A 65 -24.75 12.22 -18.03
CA GLU A 65 -23.62 12.29 -18.95
C GLU A 65 -23.18 13.69 -19.39
N ALA A 66 -21.88 13.98 -19.20
CA ALA A 66 -21.15 14.97 -19.97
C ALA A 66 -19.66 14.57 -20.05
N GLY A 67 -19.26 13.83 -21.09
CA GLY A 67 -17.83 13.68 -21.42
C GLY A 67 -17.43 12.41 -22.18
N VAL A 68 -18.19 11.31 -22.06
CA VAL A 68 -17.95 10.11 -22.89
C VAL A 68 -18.65 10.35 -24.22
N TYR A 69 -17.91 10.89 -25.18
CA TYR A 69 -18.44 11.15 -26.51
C TYR A 69 -18.94 9.85 -27.17
N GLU A 70 -20.23 9.80 -27.52
CA GLU A 70 -20.70 8.84 -28.49
C GLU A 70 -20.12 9.18 -29.87
N ASN A 71 -19.15 8.39 -30.31
CA ASN A 71 -18.76 8.37 -31.71
C ASN A 71 -19.68 7.39 -32.45
N ASP A 72 -20.64 7.92 -33.20
CA ASP A 72 -21.56 7.15 -34.04
C ASP A 72 -20.86 6.46 -35.24
N GLN A 73 -19.58 6.75 -35.50
CA GLN A 73 -18.76 6.13 -36.54
C GLN A 73 -17.87 4.98 -36.05
N PHE A 74 -17.70 4.80 -34.74
CA PHE A 74 -16.95 3.69 -34.14
C PHE A 74 -17.68 3.16 -32.89
N PRO A 75 -18.31 1.97 -32.93
CA PRO A 75 -19.26 1.50 -31.92
C PRO A 75 -18.62 1.02 -30.59
N ILE A 76 -17.37 1.40 -30.31
CA ILE A 76 -16.71 1.14 -29.03
C ILE A 76 -16.85 2.38 -28.14
N THR A 77 -18.07 2.63 -27.71
CA THR A 77 -18.39 3.59 -26.65
C THR A 77 -18.44 2.81 -25.33
N GLY A 78 -17.40 2.96 -24.50
CA GLY A 78 -17.34 2.34 -23.18
C GLY A 78 -16.12 1.43 -22.97
N TRP A 79 -15.96 1.00 -21.71
CA TRP A 79 -14.93 0.07 -21.27
C TRP A 79 -14.88 -1.17 -22.18
N HIS A 80 -13.69 -1.54 -22.63
CA HIS A 80 -13.46 -2.83 -23.24
C HIS A 80 -12.16 -3.44 -22.71
N PRO A 81 -12.08 -4.78 -22.63
CA PRO A 81 -10.81 -5.44 -22.33
C PRO A 81 -9.76 -5.01 -23.36
N ALA A 82 -8.50 -4.91 -22.94
CA ALA A 82 -7.40 -4.60 -23.85
C ALA A 82 -7.14 -5.70 -24.90
N ASN A 83 -7.73 -6.89 -24.72
CA ASN A 83 -7.69 -7.99 -25.67
C ASN A 83 -9.12 -8.36 -26.10
N ASN A 84 -9.44 -8.15 -27.39
CA ASN A 84 -10.80 -8.22 -27.93
C ASN A 84 -11.05 -9.51 -28.74
N VAL A 85 -10.58 -10.66 -28.24
CA VAL A 85 -10.57 -11.93 -29.00
C VAL A 85 -11.79 -12.82 -28.75
N ASP A 86 -12.60 -12.63 -27.70
CA ASP A 86 -13.81 -13.42 -27.47
C ASP A 86 -15.04 -12.55 -27.15
N PRO A 87 -16.13 -12.61 -27.93
CA PRO A 87 -17.39 -11.90 -27.63
C PRO A 87 -18.13 -12.41 -26.37
N ASN A 88 -17.64 -13.44 -25.69
CA ASN A 88 -18.05 -13.82 -24.33
C ASN A 88 -17.21 -13.15 -23.23
N ASP A 89 -16.25 -12.30 -23.61
CA ASP A 89 -15.44 -11.51 -22.68
C ASP A 89 -16.36 -10.53 -21.95
N GLN A 90 -16.81 -10.96 -20.77
CA GLN A 90 -17.51 -10.12 -19.82
C GLN A 90 -16.54 -9.03 -19.37
N LEU A 91 -17.07 -7.82 -19.15
CA LEU A 91 -16.28 -6.71 -18.62
C LEU A 91 -15.50 -7.19 -17.38
N PRO A 92 -14.20 -6.87 -17.27
CA PRO A 92 -13.46 -7.19 -16.06
C PRO A 92 -14.18 -6.52 -14.88
N SER A 93 -14.55 -7.32 -13.88
CA SER A 93 -15.03 -6.81 -12.60
C SER A 93 -13.79 -6.28 -11.88
N LEU A 94 -13.64 -4.96 -11.76
CA LEU A 94 -12.52 -4.28 -11.09
C LEU A 94 -12.50 -4.47 -9.57
N THR A 95 -13.26 -5.45 -9.09
CA THR A 95 -13.66 -5.62 -7.70
C THR A 95 -13.75 -7.09 -7.36
N ASP A 96 -13.13 -7.97 -8.16
CA ASP A 96 -13.28 -9.41 -7.92
C ASP A 96 -12.28 -9.95 -6.89
N GLY A 97 -11.32 -9.12 -6.45
CA GLY A 97 -10.24 -9.46 -5.54
C GLY A 97 -9.12 -10.27 -6.19
N VAL A 98 -9.22 -10.59 -7.50
CA VAL A 98 -8.34 -11.56 -8.17
C VAL A 98 -7.34 -10.87 -9.11
N GLY A 99 -7.29 -9.54 -9.12
CA GLY A 99 -6.33 -8.79 -9.92
C GLY A 99 -6.46 -9.10 -11.41
N GLU A 100 -5.33 -9.29 -12.10
CA GLU A 100 -5.39 -9.72 -13.49
C GLU A 100 -5.80 -11.19 -13.60
N ARG A 101 -7.08 -11.44 -13.84
CA ARG A 101 -7.56 -12.80 -14.11
C ARG A 101 -6.70 -13.51 -15.16
N GLY A 102 -6.40 -14.79 -14.89
CA GLY A 102 -5.86 -15.76 -15.87
C GLY A 102 -6.79 -16.05 -17.06
N THR A 103 -7.84 -15.24 -17.28
CA THR A 103 -8.73 -15.26 -18.45
C THR A 103 -8.05 -14.74 -19.71
N GLY A 104 -6.90 -14.08 -19.61
CA GLY A 104 -6.23 -13.47 -20.76
C GLY A 104 -6.76 -12.09 -21.13
N LEU A 105 -7.64 -11.54 -20.29
CA LEU A 105 -8.14 -10.17 -20.37
C LEU A 105 -7.11 -9.25 -19.71
N THR A 106 -6.58 -8.32 -20.48
CA THR A 106 -5.73 -7.24 -19.99
C THR A 106 -6.60 -6.03 -19.67
N GLY A 107 -6.18 -5.21 -18.70
CA GLY A 107 -6.91 -4.09 -18.13
C GLY A 107 -7.60 -3.13 -19.11
N LEU A 108 -8.34 -2.20 -18.52
CA LEU A 108 -9.29 -1.38 -19.26
C LEU A 108 -8.65 -0.37 -20.21
N LEU A 109 -9.11 -0.35 -21.47
CA LEU A 109 -8.74 0.69 -22.43
C LEU A 109 -9.92 1.61 -22.74
N ASN A 110 -9.65 2.91 -22.67
CA ASN A 110 -10.26 3.91 -23.53
C ASN A 110 -9.18 4.40 -24.50
N ASP A 111 -9.15 3.84 -25.70
CA ASP A 111 -8.23 4.25 -26.77
C ASP A 111 -8.94 5.27 -27.68
N ASN A 112 -8.99 6.52 -27.23
CA ASN A 112 -9.44 7.64 -28.05
C ASN A 112 -8.39 7.93 -29.13
N GLN A 113 -8.39 7.11 -30.18
CA GLN A 113 -7.42 7.18 -31.27
C GLN A 113 -7.50 8.53 -32.02
N PRO A 114 -6.38 9.08 -32.50
CA PRO A 114 -6.31 10.33 -33.30
C PRO A 114 -7.04 10.28 -34.67
N GLY A 115 -7.76 9.20 -34.98
CA GLY A 115 -8.38 8.92 -36.28
C GLY A 115 -9.85 9.32 -36.45
N GLY A 116 -10.46 9.99 -35.45
CA GLY A 116 -11.84 10.48 -35.55
C GLY A 116 -12.74 10.24 -34.34
N ALA A 117 -12.22 9.69 -33.23
CA ALA A 117 -12.91 9.75 -31.95
C ALA A 117 -12.67 11.13 -31.29
N PRO A 118 -13.66 11.71 -30.61
CA PRO A 118 -13.42 12.93 -29.84
C PRO A 118 -12.41 12.66 -28.73
N VAL A 119 -11.26 13.33 -28.80
CA VAL A 119 -10.27 13.37 -27.71
C VAL A 119 -10.96 13.97 -26.46
N PRO A 120 -10.69 13.47 -25.25
CA PRO A 120 -11.21 14.10 -24.03
C PRO A 120 -10.84 15.59 -24.05
N LEU A 121 -11.76 16.45 -23.62
CA LEU A 121 -11.39 17.85 -23.40
C LEU A 121 -10.27 17.87 -22.34
N SER A 122 -9.29 18.76 -22.51
CA SER A 122 -8.26 19.03 -21.49
C SER A 122 -8.90 19.09 -20.09
N GLY A 123 -8.37 18.29 -19.16
CA GLY A 123 -8.86 18.18 -17.78
C GLY A 123 -10.14 17.36 -17.59
N ALA A 124 -10.70 16.75 -18.63
CA ALA A 124 -11.84 15.85 -18.50
C ALA A 124 -11.38 14.42 -18.16
N PRO A 125 -12.06 13.73 -17.24
CA PRO A 125 -11.78 12.32 -17.00
C PRO A 125 -12.12 11.49 -18.24
N VAL A 126 -11.30 10.48 -18.52
CA VAL A 126 -11.56 9.50 -19.58
C VAL A 126 -12.65 8.52 -19.18
N LYS A 127 -12.87 8.37 -17.87
CA LYS A 127 -13.91 7.52 -17.31
C LYS A 127 -14.22 7.88 -15.86
N ILE A 128 -15.47 7.68 -15.49
CA ILE A 128 -15.98 7.82 -14.13
C ILE A 128 -16.66 6.50 -13.76
N VAL A 129 -16.33 5.93 -12.62
CA VAL A 129 -17.03 4.77 -12.05
C VAL A 129 -17.60 5.17 -10.70
N GLU A 130 -18.79 4.66 -10.38
CA GLU A 130 -19.42 4.84 -9.08
C GLU A 130 -19.75 3.47 -8.49
N TYR A 131 -19.38 3.26 -7.24
CA TYR A 131 -19.76 2.08 -6.46
C TYR A 131 -20.70 2.52 -5.33
N VAL A 132 -21.86 1.88 -5.27
CA VAL A 132 -22.84 2.03 -4.18
C VAL A 132 -22.60 0.92 -3.18
N LEU A 133 -22.18 1.27 -1.96
CA LEU A 133 -21.92 0.28 -0.92
C LEU A 133 -23.23 -0.36 -0.46
N ALA A 134 -23.16 -1.66 -0.12
CA ALA A 134 -24.34 -2.41 0.30
C ALA A 134 -25.02 -1.81 1.55
N GLU A 135 -24.22 -1.24 2.44
CA GLU A 135 -24.62 -0.49 3.63
C GLU A 135 -23.60 0.63 3.87
N PRO A 136 -23.95 1.71 4.61
CA PRO A 136 -22.98 2.74 4.98
C PRO A 136 -21.77 2.14 5.72
N ALA A 137 -20.56 2.45 5.27
CA ALA A 137 -19.33 1.88 5.82
C ALA A 137 -18.24 2.93 6.04
N ASP A 138 -17.38 2.68 7.03
CA ASP A 138 -16.15 3.44 7.19
C ASP A 138 -15.09 2.89 6.21
N ILE A 139 -14.19 3.75 5.72
CA ILE A 139 -13.13 3.38 4.77
C ILE A 139 -11.80 3.72 5.40
N GLY A 140 -10.86 2.78 5.36
CA GLY A 140 -9.48 2.99 5.82
C GLY A 140 -8.50 3.24 4.69
N ARG A 141 -8.69 2.57 3.56
CA ARG A 141 -7.77 2.62 2.43
C ARG A 141 -8.50 2.36 1.11
N ILE A 142 -8.01 2.98 0.04
CA ILE A 142 -8.36 2.62 -1.33
C ILE A 142 -7.08 2.21 -2.05
N ASN A 143 -7.06 1.04 -2.67
CA ASN A 143 -5.97 0.61 -3.54
C ASN A 143 -6.46 0.59 -4.98
N ILE A 144 -5.62 1.05 -5.91
CA ILE A 144 -5.90 0.95 -7.34
C ILE A 144 -4.68 0.30 -8.00
N LEU A 145 -4.87 -0.88 -8.55
CA LEU A 145 -3.84 -1.60 -9.31
C LEU A 145 -3.95 -1.25 -10.78
N THR A 146 -2.83 -0.81 -11.35
CA THR A 146 -2.66 -0.59 -12.78
C THR A 146 -1.48 -1.41 -13.29
N GLY A 147 -1.54 -1.87 -14.53
CA GLY A 147 -0.46 -2.69 -15.08
C GLY A 147 -0.56 -2.88 -16.59
N ASN A 148 0.55 -3.26 -17.21
CA ASN A 148 0.59 -3.50 -18.65
C ASN A 148 1.48 -4.69 -18.98
N ARG A 149 0.88 -5.78 -19.46
CA ARG A 149 1.57 -7.00 -19.93
C ARG A 149 2.62 -6.78 -21.03
N ASN A 150 2.49 -5.72 -21.80
CA ASN A 150 3.40 -5.43 -22.91
C ASN A 150 4.57 -4.53 -22.48
N ASN A 151 4.63 -4.10 -21.21
CA ASN A 151 5.69 -3.36 -20.52
C ASN A 151 6.22 -2.08 -21.22
N SER A 152 5.63 -1.67 -22.35
CA SER A 152 6.22 -0.69 -23.26
C SER A 152 5.61 0.71 -23.17
N ASP A 153 4.74 0.98 -22.19
CA ASP A 153 4.08 2.28 -22.12
C ASP A 153 3.55 2.71 -20.73
N GLY A 154 3.20 4.00 -20.65
CA GLY A 154 2.83 4.72 -19.43
C GLY A 154 1.43 4.41 -18.88
N ARG A 155 0.72 3.42 -19.43
CA ARG A 155 -0.59 2.99 -18.88
C ARG A 155 -0.51 2.24 -17.56
N ILE A 156 0.71 2.01 -17.07
CA ILE A 156 0.99 1.57 -15.70
C ILE A 156 0.87 2.70 -14.68
N PHE A 157 0.78 3.95 -15.12
CA PHE A 157 0.64 5.09 -14.22
C PHE A 157 -0.83 5.40 -14.01
N LEU A 158 -1.13 6.05 -12.89
CA LEU A 158 -2.48 6.41 -12.50
C LEU A 158 -2.59 7.90 -12.22
N THR A 159 -3.65 8.50 -12.75
CA THR A 159 -4.17 9.78 -12.26
C THR A 159 -5.66 9.60 -11.97
N ALA A 160 -6.07 9.87 -10.75
CA ALA A 160 -7.47 9.73 -10.33
C ALA A 160 -7.90 10.86 -9.38
N SER A 161 -9.15 11.29 -9.51
CA SER A 161 -9.81 12.07 -8.47
C SER A 161 -10.95 11.27 -7.89
N ILE A 162 -11.09 11.32 -6.57
CA ILE A 162 -12.08 10.53 -5.84
C ILE A 162 -13.06 11.45 -5.15
N LEU A 163 -14.35 11.17 -5.32
CA LEU A 163 -15.43 11.74 -4.55
C LEU A 163 -16.09 10.64 -3.69
N TYR A 164 -16.72 11.02 -2.60
CA TYR A 164 -17.52 10.11 -1.78
C TYR A 164 -18.84 10.76 -1.36
N SER A 165 -19.84 9.93 -1.09
CA SER A 165 -21.12 10.33 -0.52
C SER A 165 -21.35 9.65 0.82
N THR A 166 -22.04 10.32 1.73
CA THR A 166 -22.52 9.78 3.02
C THR A 166 -24.04 9.85 3.14
N ASN A 167 -24.73 10.13 2.02
CA ASN A 167 -26.16 10.39 1.98
C ASN A 167 -26.83 9.80 0.73
N ASP A 168 -26.48 8.54 0.43
CA ASP A 168 -27.08 7.73 -0.63
C ASP A 168 -26.95 8.40 -2.02
N GLY A 169 -25.80 9.03 -2.28
CA GLY A 169 -25.50 9.69 -3.55
C GLY A 169 -26.22 11.05 -3.74
N SER A 170 -26.89 11.57 -2.71
CA SER A 170 -27.59 12.87 -2.80
C SER A 170 -26.62 14.05 -2.97
N SER A 171 -25.41 13.93 -2.43
CA SER A 171 -24.31 14.86 -2.65
C SER A 171 -22.96 14.16 -2.49
N PHE A 172 -21.93 14.71 -3.16
CA PHE A 172 -20.58 14.19 -3.13
C PHE A 172 -19.59 15.23 -2.58
N GLU A 173 -18.63 14.75 -1.77
CA GLU A 173 -17.51 15.50 -1.25
C GLU A 173 -16.20 15.01 -1.89
N SER A 174 -15.24 15.92 -2.10
CA SER A 174 -13.95 15.56 -2.69
C SER A 174 -13.04 14.93 -1.65
N LEU A 175 -12.59 13.70 -1.90
CA LEU A 175 -11.49 13.07 -1.14
C LEU A 175 -10.13 13.66 -1.57
N GLY A 176 -9.92 13.80 -2.88
CA GLY A 176 -8.68 14.37 -3.41
C GLY A 176 -8.40 14.03 -4.88
N TYR A 177 -7.24 14.50 -5.33
CA TYR A 177 -6.62 14.20 -6.63
C TYR A 177 -5.30 13.51 -6.35
N PHE A 178 -5.08 12.36 -6.97
CA PHE A 178 -4.00 11.44 -6.68
C PHE A 178 -3.31 11.04 -7.98
N GLU A 179 -1.98 11.09 -7.94
CA GLU A 179 -1.10 10.65 -9.02
C GLU A 179 -0.22 9.54 -8.47
N SER A 180 0.01 8.51 -9.30
CA SER A 180 0.94 7.45 -8.91
C SER A 180 2.38 7.98 -8.86
N ASP A 181 2.71 8.89 -9.78
CA ASP A 181 4.04 9.38 -10.05
C ASP A 181 4.02 10.86 -10.40
N PRO A 182 5.12 11.60 -10.23
CA PRO A 182 5.22 12.95 -10.78
C PRO A 182 5.10 12.96 -12.31
N SER A 183 4.49 14.01 -12.88
CA SER A 183 4.52 14.22 -14.33
C SER A 183 5.97 14.29 -14.85
N GLY A 184 6.20 13.69 -16.02
CA GLY A 184 7.49 13.54 -16.68
C GLY A 184 8.22 12.23 -16.38
N VAL A 185 7.67 11.34 -15.55
CA VAL A 185 8.23 9.98 -15.35
C VAL A 185 7.97 9.12 -16.59
N PHE A 186 8.96 8.33 -16.99
CA PHE A 186 8.93 7.51 -18.21
C PHE A 186 8.80 6.02 -17.86
N ASN A 187 7.92 5.31 -18.57
CA ASN A 187 7.89 3.87 -18.70
C ASN A 187 7.79 3.48 -20.18
N ASN A 188 8.92 3.17 -20.82
CA ASN A 188 8.96 2.80 -22.24
C ASN A 188 10.19 1.95 -22.59
N GLU A 189 9.97 0.74 -23.12
CA GLU A 189 11.02 -0.16 -23.62
C GLU A 189 11.73 0.31 -24.90
N VAL A 190 11.12 1.26 -25.63
CA VAL A 190 11.52 1.65 -26.99
C VAL A 190 12.02 3.10 -27.07
N SER A 191 11.97 3.89 -26.00
CA SER A 191 12.44 5.28 -26.00
C SER A 191 13.97 5.37 -25.92
N PRO A 192 14.62 6.21 -26.76
CA PRO A 192 16.03 6.55 -26.59
C PRO A 192 16.29 7.58 -25.47
N GLU A 193 15.24 8.13 -24.84
CA GLU A 193 15.32 9.28 -23.92
C GLU A 193 15.49 8.90 -22.44
N ALA A 194 15.03 7.71 -22.04
CA ALA A 194 15.32 7.10 -20.75
C ALA A 194 15.24 5.56 -20.89
N PRO A 195 16.20 4.78 -20.36
CA PRO A 195 16.09 3.32 -20.38
C PRO A 195 14.91 2.90 -19.51
N PHE A 196 14.07 2.00 -20.04
CA PHE A 196 13.07 1.24 -19.28
C PHE A 196 13.63 0.80 -17.93
N ASP A 197 12.90 1.09 -16.86
CA ASP A 197 13.13 0.47 -15.57
C ASP A 197 12.39 -0.88 -15.57
N PRO A 198 13.10 -2.03 -15.65
CA PRO A 198 12.48 -3.34 -15.61
C PRO A 198 11.75 -3.64 -14.29
N GLU A 199 11.82 -2.74 -13.31
CA GLU A 199 11.06 -2.82 -12.07
C GLU A 199 9.66 -2.14 -12.15
N GLN A 200 9.23 -1.64 -13.32
CA GLN A 200 7.99 -0.88 -13.50
C GLN A 200 7.07 -1.43 -14.63
N ALA A 201 6.39 -2.54 -14.36
CA ALA A 201 5.37 -3.14 -15.24
C ALA A 201 3.94 -3.03 -14.66
N SER A 202 3.85 -2.77 -13.37
CA SER A 202 2.60 -2.50 -12.64
C SER A 202 2.82 -1.47 -11.55
N THR A 203 1.74 -0.82 -11.13
CA THR A 203 1.72 0.15 -10.05
C THR A 203 0.46 -0.04 -9.22
N ILE A 204 0.63 -0.21 -7.90
CA ILE A 204 -0.46 -0.07 -6.95
C ILE A 204 -0.36 1.30 -6.30
N THR A 205 -1.42 2.09 -6.43
CA THR A 205 -1.54 3.38 -5.74
C THR A 205 -2.47 3.20 -4.54
N SER A 206 -1.91 3.37 -3.34
CA SER A 206 -2.63 3.28 -2.07
C SER A 206 -2.96 4.67 -1.57
N ILE A 207 -4.24 4.94 -1.32
CA ILE A 207 -4.77 6.19 -0.77
C ILE A 207 -5.27 5.92 0.64
N TYR A 208 -4.74 6.63 1.63
CA TYR A 208 -4.99 6.37 3.04
C TYR A 208 -4.77 7.62 3.89
N ASN A 209 -5.12 7.54 5.17
CA ASN A 209 -4.79 8.57 6.16
C ASN A 209 -3.54 8.15 6.94
N ASP A 210 -2.47 8.93 6.87
CA ASP A 210 -1.18 8.61 7.49
C ASP A 210 -1.16 8.73 9.02
N ALA A 211 -2.25 9.21 9.62
CA ALA A 211 -2.39 9.41 11.06
C ALA A 211 -3.60 8.67 11.66
N SER A 212 -4.35 7.90 10.86
CA SER A 212 -5.56 7.20 11.30
C SER A 212 -5.84 5.99 10.42
N THR A 213 -6.22 4.86 11.02
CA THR A 213 -6.70 3.69 10.27
C THR A 213 -8.04 3.94 9.58
N THR A 214 -8.80 4.95 10.04
CA THR A 214 -10.04 5.40 9.41
C THR A 214 -9.79 6.67 8.61
N MET A 215 -10.04 6.60 7.31
CA MET A 215 -9.92 7.71 6.36
C MET A 215 -11.26 8.44 6.16
N LEU A 216 -12.34 7.70 5.97
CA LEU A 216 -13.70 8.21 5.77
C LEU A 216 -14.70 7.47 6.67
N THR A 217 -15.81 8.11 7.02
CA THR A 217 -16.84 7.53 7.88
C THR A 217 -18.23 7.58 7.25
N GLY A 218 -19.01 6.52 7.44
CA GLY A 218 -20.40 6.44 6.98
C GLY A 218 -20.59 6.65 5.47
N VAL A 219 -19.64 6.20 4.66
CA VAL A 219 -19.67 6.32 3.20
C VAL A 219 -20.73 5.38 2.63
N THR A 220 -21.52 5.89 1.69
CA THR A 220 -22.54 5.15 0.94
C THR A 220 -22.17 4.97 -0.52
N ASN A 221 -21.41 5.91 -1.09
CA ASN A 221 -21.00 5.88 -2.50
C ASN A 221 -19.55 6.34 -2.63
N ILE A 222 -18.83 5.74 -3.57
CA ILE A 222 -17.48 6.16 -3.97
C ILE A 222 -17.50 6.37 -5.47
N GLU A 223 -17.10 7.55 -5.91
CA GLU A 223 -16.94 7.88 -7.33
C GLU A 223 -15.47 8.09 -7.62
N ILE A 224 -14.95 7.38 -8.63
CA ILE A 224 -13.57 7.47 -9.07
C ILE A 224 -13.55 7.96 -10.51
N SER A 225 -12.98 9.13 -10.70
CA SER A 225 -12.70 9.70 -12.02
C SER A 225 -11.27 9.35 -12.40
N PHE A 226 -11.10 8.52 -13.43
CA PHE A 226 -9.82 8.22 -14.04
C PHE A 226 -9.51 9.24 -15.12
N TYR A 227 -8.31 9.80 -15.05
CA TYR A 227 -7.79 10.70 -16.07
C TYR A 227 -6.86 9.95 -16.99
N SER A 228 -6.66 10.52 -18.16
CA SER A 228 -5.77 9.96 -19.16
C SER A 228 -4.30 10.03 -18.75
N VAL A 229 -3.50 9.11 -19.30
CA VAL A 229 -2.04 9.04 -19.33
C VAL A 229 -1.56 9.03 -20.80
N ALA A 230 -0.32 9.45 -21.09
CA ALA A 230 0.13 9.65 -22.47
C ALA A 230 0.71 8.39 -23.13
N ILE A 231 0.24 8.12 -24.36
CA ILE A 231 0.91 7.29 -25.38
C ILE A 231 0.76 7.90 -26.76
N PHE A 232 1.89 7.95 -27.49
CA PHE A 232 2.10 8.23 -28.92
C PHE A 232 1.45 9.49 -29.54
N GLY A 233 2.29 10.33 -30.14
CA GLY A 233 1.95 10.93 -31.43
C GLY A 233 1.11 12.21 -31.43
N GLY A 234 1.26 13.07 -30.43
CA GLY A 234 0.93 14.49 -30.63
C GLY A 234 1.76 15.11 -31.78
N PRO A 235 1.36 16.25 -32.37
CA PRO A 235 2.12 16.92 -33.43
C PRO A 235 3.49 17.36 -32.89
N GLY A 236 4.50 16.47 -32.96
CA GLY A 236 5.79 16.66 -32.27
C GLY A 236 6.65 15.39 -32.14
N GLY A 237 6.07 14.19 -32.10
CA GLY A 237 6.76 12.94 -32.50
C GLY A 237 7.40 12.01 -31.45
N ASP A 238 7.76 12.39 -30.22
CA ASP A 238 8.75 11.56 -29.45
C ASP A 238 8.41 11.14 -27.98
N VAL A 239 7.24 11.44 -27.38
CA VAL A 239 7.00 11.12 -25.93
C VAL A 239 6.13 9.88 -25.67
N SER A 240 6.62 8.70 -26.05
CA SER A 240 5.91 7.45 -25.74
C SER A 240 6.20 7.00 -24.31
N GLY A 241 5.13 6.68 -23.57
CA GLY A 241 5.20 6.11 -22.23
C GLY A 241 5.62 7.11 -21.16
N VAL A 242 5.02 8.31 -21.16
CA VAL A 242 5.30 9.34 -20.16
C VAL A 242 4.06 9.53 -19.30
N HIS A 243 4.24 9.64 -17.99
CA HIS A 243 3.21 10.17 -17.12
C HIS A 243 3.09 11.67 -17.38
N VAL A 244 1.96 12.12 -17.91
CA VAL A 244 1.68 13.55 -18.09
C VAL A 244 0.37 13.86 -17.41
N ASP A 245 0.21 15.10 -17.01
CA ASP A 245 -1.03 15.52 -16.39
C ASP A 245 -2.16 15.65 -17.45
N PRO A 246 -3.44 15.59 -17.04
CA PRO A 246 -4.54 15.57 -17.99
C PRO A 246 -4.90 16.94 -18.57
N PHE A 247 -4.19 18.01 -18.20
CA PHE A 247 -4.47 19.38 -18.58
C PHE A 247 -3.47 19.90 -19.62
N ASP A 248 -3.98 20.63 -20.59
CA ASP A 248 -3.18 21.51 -21.45
C ASP A 248 -2.88 22.81 -20.68
N GLY A 249 -1.68 22.90 -20.12
CA GLY A 249 -1.22 24.02 -19.30
C GLY A 249 -1.34 23.74 -17.80
N ILE A 250 -1.77 24.74 -17.01
CA ILE A 250 -1.79 24.61 -15.55
C ILE A 250 -2.85 23.58 -15.12
N ASN A 251 -2.40 22.49 -14.51
CA ASN A 251 -3.25 21.53 -13.82
C ASN A 251 -3.99 22.21 -12.66
N THR A 252 -5.32 22.18 -12.67
CA THR A 252 -6.13 22.89 -11.68
C THR A 252 -6.10 22.29 -10.28
N PHE A 253 -5.67 21.04 -10.14
CA PHE A 253 -5.51 20.37 -8.84
C PHE A 253 -4.16 20.69 -8.21
N THR A 254 -3.08 20.70 -8.99
CA THR A 254 -1.70 20.87 -8.48
C THR A 254 -1.21 22.32 -8.59
N GLY A 255 -1.78 23.12 -9.50
CA GLY A 255 -1.34 24.47 -9.82
C GLY A 255 -0.03 24.52 -10.62
N VAL A 256 0.42 23.38 -11.15
CA VAL A 256 1.66 23.23 -11.91
C VAL A 256 1.32 22.93 -13.37
N ASP A 257 2.12 23.48 -14.28
CA ASP A 257 2.10 23.15 -15.72
C ASP A 257 3.33 22.30 -15.99
N ASP A 258 3.13 21.08 -16.47
CA ASP A 258 4.21 20.15 -16.81
C ASP A 258 4.85 20.46 -18.18
N GLY A 259 4.25 21.37 -18.96
CA GLY A 259 4.70 21.80 -20.27
C GLY A 259 4.42 20.79 -21.39
N PHE A 260 3.71 19.69 -21.09
CA PHE A 260 3.24 18.73 -22.06
C PHE A 260 1.83 19.09 -22.57
N GLY A 261 1.41 18.44 -23.66
CA GLY A 261 0.01 18.48 -24.07
C GLY A 261 -0.83 17.54 -23.21
N PRO A 262 -2.17 17.66 -23.25
CA PRO A 262 -3.03 16.84 -22.41
C PRO A 262 -2.91 15.37 -22.78
N ALA A 263 -2.92 14.50 -21.79
CA ALA A 263 -3.09 13.07 -22.03
C ALA A 263 -4.46 12.76 -22.69
N PHE A 264 -4.57 11.61 -23.36
CA PHE A 264 -5.82 11.21 -24.02
C PHE A 264 -6.13 9.70 -23.99
N ILE A 265 -5.32 8.88 -23.32
CA ILE A 265 -5.49 7.42 -23.23
C ILE A 265 -5.69 7.02 -21.77
N SER A 266 -6.57 6.09 -21.44
CA SER A 266 -6.76 5.68 -20.03
C SER A 266 -5.59 4.89 -19.43
N PRO A 267 -5.40 4.93 -18.11
CA PRO A 267 -4.62 3.92 -17.41
C PRO A 267 -5.21 2.53 -17.63
N LEU A 268 -4.38 1.50 -17.57
CA LEU A 268 -4.81 0.11 -17.59
C LEU A 268 -5.10 -0.32 -16.15
N VAL A 269 -6.31 -0.02 -15.68
CA VAL A 269 -6.79 -0.43 -14.35
C VAL A 269 -7.14 -1.91 -14.37
N TRP A 270 -6.66 -2.63 -13.35
CA TRP A 270 -6.85 -4.06 -13.18
C TRP A 270 -7.76 -4.39 -12.01
N GLU A 271 -7.54 -3.72 -10.87
CA GLU A 271 -8.34 -3.93 -9.65
C GLU A 271 -8.44 -2.64 -8.84
N ILE A 272 -9.53 -2.51 -8.10
CA ILE A 272 -9.79 -1.47 -7.11
C ILE A 272 -10.26 -2.14 -5.83
N ASP A 273 -9.52 -1.92 -4.74
CA ASP A 273 -9.98 -2.34 -3.41
C ASP A 273 -10.46 -1.11 -2.63
N VAL A 274 -11.61 -1.24 -1.96
CA VAL A 274 -12.03 -0.29 -0.94
C VAL A 274 -12.04 -1.02 0.39
N VAL A 275 -11.03 -0.76 1.21
CA VAL A 275 -10.81 -1.54 2.43
C VAL A 275 -11.37 -0.79 3.63
N ALA A 276 -12.13 -1.50 4.46
CA ALA A 276 -12.56 -1.01 5.76
C ALA A 276 -11.33 -0.61 6.62
N PRO A 277 -11.49 0.27 7.63
CA PRO A 277 -10.42 0.56 8.57
C PRO A 277 -9.88 -0.73 9.16
N ALA A 278 -8.57 -0.93 9.04
CA ALA A 278 -7.88 -1.99 9.75
C ALA A 278 -8.29 -1.92 11.23
N ALA A 279 -8.77 -3.05 11.76
CA ALA A 279 -9.07 -3.13 13.17
C ALA A 279 -7.74 -2.93 13.89
N GLN A 280 -7.59 -1.84 14.65
CA GLN A 280 -6.33 -1.53 15.32
C GLN A 280 -5.82 -2.77 16.05
N VAL A 281 -4.77 -3.40 15.50
CA VAL A 281 -4.24 -4.63 16.07
C VAL A 281 -3.58 -4.22 17.37
N VAL A 282 -4.06 -4.74 18.48
CA VAL A 282 -3.54 -4.34 19.78
C VAL A 282 -2.04 -4.66 19.83
N GLY A 283 -1.19 -3.65 20.02
CA GLY A 283 0.27 -3.81 19.99
C GLY A 283 0.93 -3.42 18.66
N ASP A 284 0.17 -3.20 17.59
CA ASP A 284 0.64 -2.58 16.35
C ASP A 284 0.73 -1.08 16.59
N TYR A 285 1.95 -0.62 16.84
CA TYR A 285 2.26 0.75 17.23
C TYR A 285 2.74 1.59 16.05
N ASN A 286 3.13 0.97 14.93
CA ASN A 286 3.45 1.68 13.70
C ASN A 286 2.27 1.75 12.71
N GLY A 287 1.19 1.02 12.97
CA GLY A 287 -0.04 1.01 12.17
C GLY A 287 0.09 0.26 10.85
N ASP A 288 1.04 -0.68 10.73
CA ASP A 288 1.28 -1.43 9.49
C ASP A 288 0.42 -2.70 9.35
N GLY A 289 -0.46 -2.95 10.33
CA GLY A 289 -1.36 -4.10 10.36
C GLY A 289 -0.70 -5.36 10.92
N SER A 290 0.54 -5.29 11.41
CA SER A 290 1.27 -6.39 12.05
C SER A 290 1.86 -5.97 13.39
N VAL A 291 2.01 -6.92 14.31
CA VAL A 291 2.70 -6.71 15.59
C VAL A 291 4.06 -7.37 15.55
N ASP A 292 5.09 -6.62 15.22
CA ASP A 292 6.44 -7.12 15.04
C ASP A 292 7.52 -6.25 15.72
N ILE A 293 8.77 -6.38 15.28
CA ILE A 293 9.91 -5.68 15.87
C ILE A 293 9.95 -4.18 15.52
N ALA A 294 9.27 -3.76 14.46
CA ALA A 294 9.14 -2.36 14.07
C ALA A 294 8.32 -1.59 15.12
N ASP A 295 7.24 -2.17 15.64
CA ASP A 295 6.43 -1.59 16.73
C ASP A 295 7.20 -1.39 18.01
N TYR A 296 8.07 -2.34 18.33
CA TYR A 296 8.96 -2.22 19.47
C TYR A 296 9.82 -0.96 19.37
N THR A 297 10.27 -0.62 18.16
CA THR A 297 11.06 0.60 17.94
C THR A 297 10.21 1.85 18.18
N VAL A 298 8.94 1.85 17.77
CA VAL A 298 8.00 2.95 18.07
C VAL A 298 7.80 3.11 19.58
N TRP A 299 7.49 2.02 20.30
CA TRP A 299 7.36 2.04 21.76
C TRP A 299 8.62 2.56 22.44
N ARG A 300 9.79 2.04 22.06
CA ARG A 300 11.08 2.46 22.64
C ARG A 300 11.38 3.94 22.42
N ASN A 301 11.03 4.47 21.25
CA ASN A 301 11.28 5.87 20.90
C ASN A 301 10.31 6.83 21.60
N THR A 302 9.15 6.34 22.02
CA THR A 302 8.07 7.15 22.60
C THR A 302 7.87 6.92 24.11
N LEU A 303 8.67 6.04 24.73
CA LEU A 303 8.60 5.68 26.14
C LEU A 303 8.62 6.89 27.09
N GLY A 304 7.61 6.95 27.97
CA GLY A 304 7.41 7.99 28.98
C GLY A 304 6.58 9.19 28.48
N THR A 305 6.07 9.15 27.25
CA THR A 305 5.25 10.23 26.68
C THR A 305 3.79 10.11 27.12
N ALA A 306 3.19 11.23 27.53
CA ALA A 306 1.74 11.30 27.73
C ALA A 306 1.04 11.57 26.40
N VAL A 307 0.00 10.81 26.12
CA VAL A 307 -0.74 10.81 24.85
C VAL A 307 -2.25 10.80 25.10
N THR A 308 -3.04 11.00 24.07
CA THR A 308 -4.46 10.64 24.11
C THR A 308 -4.55 9.13 24.38
N ALA A 309 -5.43 8.72 25.29
CA ALA A 309 -5.62 7.31 25.62
C ALA A 309 -5.81 6.45 24.36
N GLY A 310 -4.92 5.48 24.15
CA GLY A 310 -4.92 4.55 23.02
C GLY A 310 -4.17 5.02 21.78
N ALA A 311 -3.56 6.21 21.79
CA ALA A 311 -2.81 6.75 20.66
C ALA A 311 -1.32 6.37 20.71
N GLY A 312 -0.69 6.23 19.54
CA GLY A 312 0.72 5.84 19.43
C GLY A 312 0.97 4.48 20.08
N ALA A 313 2.02 4.38 20.91
CA ALA A 313 2.37 3.13 21.59
C ALA A 313 1.67 2.92 22.95
N ASP A 314 0.52 3.56 23.21
CA ASP A 314 -0.30 3.39 24.42
C ASP A 314 -1.30 2.23 24.24
N GLY A 315 -0.77 1.00 24.18
CA GLY A 315 -1.55 -0.20 23.94
C GLY A 315 -2.52 -0.58 25.06
N ASN A 316 -2.36 -0.05 26.28
CA ASN A 316 -3.31 -0.25 27.37
C ASN A 316 -4.35 0.88 27.51
N SER A 317 -4.22 1.93 26.69
CA SER A 317 -5.11 3.09 26.64
C SER A 317 -5.22 3.86 27.97
N ASN A 318 -4.12 3.99 28.72
CA ASN A 318 -4.09 4.72 29.99
C ASN A 318 -3.67 6.20 29.83
N GLY A 319 -3.28 6.62 28.62
CA GLY A 319 -2.83 7.96 28.28
C GLY A 319 -1.33 8.20 28.50
N VAL A 320 -0.55 7.16 28.78
CA VAL A 320 0.91 7.23 29.01
C VAL A 320 1.59 6.00 28.43
N ILE A 321 2.58 6.21 27.57
CA ILE A 321 3.38 5.13 26.99
C ILE A 321 4.41 4.66 28.02
N ASP A 322 4.24 3.48 28.60
CA ASP A 322 5.08 2.93 29.66
C ASP A 322 5.39 1.42 29.51
N ALA A 323 5.82 0.78 30.61
CA ALA A 323 6.20 -0.63 30.60
C ALA A 323 5.00 -1.60 30.48
N ASP A 324 3.80 -1.14 30.81
CA ASP A 324 2.58 -1.93 30.67
C ASP A 324 2.21 -2.06 29.19
N ASP A 325 2.47 -1.04 28.36
CA ASP A 325 2.28 -1.11 26.90
C ASP A 325 3.27 -2.04 26.22
N TYR A 326 4.50 -2.16 26.74
CA TYR A 326 5.41 -3.22 26.28
C TYR A 326 4.87 -4.62 26.60
N SER A 327 4.14 -4.76 27.70
CA SER A 327 3.50 -6.03 28.06
C SER A 327 2.32 -6.33 27.13
N VAL A 328 1.60 -5.30 26.67
CA VAL A 328 0.61 -5.41 25.60
C VAL A 328 1.27 -5.86 24.29
N TRP A 329 2.29 -5.16 23.79
CA TRP A 329 2.99 -5.55 22.55
C TRP A 329 3.49 -7.01 22.58
N LYS A 330 4.14 -7.44 23.68
CA LYS A 330 4.59 -8.84 23.82
C LYS A 330 3.45 -9.85 23.78
N LEU A 331 2.28 -9.50 24.31
CA LEU A 331 1.12 -10.39 24.36
C LEU A 331 0.58 -10.65 22.95
N TYR A 332 0.67 -9.65 22.08
CA TYR A 332 0.15 -9.69 20.72
C TYR A 332 1.23 -9.85 19.64
N PHE A 333 2.50 -10.03 20.01
CA PHE A 333 3.59 -10.22 19.05
C PHE A 333 3.30 -11.36 18.07
N GLY A 334 3.37 -11.05 16.78
CA GLY A 334 3.01 -11.93 15.67
C GLY A 334 1.52 -11.96 15.31
N ALA A 335 0.69 -11.09 15.90
CA ALA A 335 -0.65 -10.81 15.41
C ALA A 335 -0.57 -9.96 14.13
N SER A 336 -1.58 -10.09 13.27
CA SER A 336 -1.76 -9.25 12.09
C SER A 336 -3.26 -9.10 11.81
N ASP A 337 -3.63 -8.12 10.98
CA ASP A 337 -5.00 -7.97 10.49
C ASP A 337 -5.54 -9.32 9.97
N GLY A 338 -6.71 -9.71 10.47
CA GLY A 338 -7.36 -10.98 10.11
C GLY A 338 -6.87 -12.24 10.84
N SER A 339 -5.87 -12.18 11.73
CA SER A 339 -5.35 -13.35 12.45
C SER A 339 -5.12 -13.08 13.94
N PRO A 340 -5.82 -13.77 14.87
CA PRO A 340 -5.53 -13.61 16.29
C PRO A 340 -4.12 -14.10 16.59
N ALA A 341 -3.40 -13.37 17.46
CA ALA A 341 -2.06 -13.69 17.92
C ALA A 341 -1.91 -15.21 18.13
N ALA A 342 -0.97 -15.83 17.42
CA ALA A 342 -0.65 -17.22 17.64
C ALA A 342 -0.18 -17.36 19.09
N VAL A 343 -1.05 -17.86 19.98
CA VAL A 343 -0.63 -18.49 21.23
C VAL A 343 0.08 -19.79 20.87
N ALA A 344 1.27 -19.64 20.27
CA ALA A 344 2.27 -20.67 20.23
C ALA A 344 2.80 -20.81 21.66
N ALA A 345 2.03 -21.51 22.49
CA ALA A 345 2.64 -22.41 23.45
C ALA A 345 3.35 -23.50 22.65
N ALA A 346 4.44 -23.14 21.97
CA ALA A 346 5.41 -24.10 21.52
C ALA A 346 5.89 -24.78 22.80
N ALA A 347 5.41 -26.01 23.01
CA ALA A 347 6.01 -26.89 24.00
C ALA A 347 7.48 -26.99 23.61
N VAL A 348 8.32 -26.20 24.29
CA VAL A 348 9.77 -26.25 24.15
C VAL A 348 10.14 -27.71 24.36
N PRO A 349 10.63 -28.43 23.35
CA PRO A 349 11.10 -29.78 23.55
C PRO A 349 12.18 -29.70 24.61
N GLU A 350 11.99 -30.37 25.75
CA GLU A 350 12.95 -30.31 26.84
C GLU A 350 14.35 -30.61 26.28
N PRO A 351 15.33 -29.73 26.48
CA PRO A 351 16.63 -29.88 25.84
C PRO A 351 17.23 -31.23 26.20
N ALA A 352 17.99 -31.81 25.26
CA ALA A 352 18.68 -33.10 25.33
C ALA A 352 19.65 -33.28 26.54
N THR A 353 19.64 -32.36 27.50
CA THR A 353 20.23 -32.43 28.85
C THR A 353 19.91 -33.73 29.58
N TYR A 354 18.71 -34.31 29.43
CA TYR A 354 18.40 -35.62 30.02
C TYR A 354 19.26 -36.75 29.43
N TYR A 355 19.44 -36.77 28.10
CA TYR A 355 20.30 -37.76 27.44
C TYR A 355 21.77 -37.58 27.81
N LEU A 356 22.22 -36.33 27.98
CA LEU A 356 23.59 -36.02 28.41
C LEU A 356 23.84 -36.41 29.87
N ALA A 357 22.86 -36.20 30.77
CA ALA A 357 22.96 -36.61 32.17
C ALA A 357 22.94 -38.14 32.35
N VAL A 358 22.09 -38.85 31.59
CA VAL A 358 22.00 -40.32 31.63
C VAL A 358 23.25 -40.99 31.05
N THR A 359 23.80 -40.46 29.95
CA THR A 359 25.03 -41.02 29.36
C THR A 359 26.27 -40.74 30.21
N LEU A 360 26.37 -39.57 30.85
CA LEU A 360 27.47 -39.26 31.77
C LEU A 360 27.44 -40.12 33.03
N THR A 361 26.26 -40.35 33.63
CA THR A 361 26.14 -41.22 34.81
C THR A 361 26.44 -42.69 34.48
N ALA A 362 26.00 -43.17 33.32
CA ALA A 362 26.33 -44.52 32.84
C ALA A 362 27.85 -44.69 32.60
N ALA A 363 28.52 -43.69 32.00
CA ALA A 363 29.96 -43.72 31.75
C ALA A 363 30.78 -43.73 33.07
N ILE A 364 30.36 -42.96 34.07
CA ILE A 364 31.02 -42.91 35.39
C ILE A 364 30.87 -44.24 36.13
N LEU A 365 29.71 -44.89 36.07
CA LEU A 365 29.47 -46.19 36.71
C LEU A 365 30.27 -47.35 36.07
N ILE A 366 30.59 -47.25 34.78
CA ILE A 366 31.43 -48.24 34.07
C ILE A 366 32.92 -48.06 34.42
N TRP A 367 33.35 -46.83 34.71
CA TRP A 367 34.76 -46.50 35.00
C TRP A 367 35.15 -46.59 36.47
N LEU A 368 34.22 -46.79 37.40
CA LEU A 368 34.55 -47.01 38.80
C LEU A 368 35.14 -48.42 38.99
N PRO A 369 36.40 -48.55 39.46
CA PRO A 369 37.01 -49.85 39.69
C PRO A 369 36.22 -50.62 40.76
N ARG A 370 35.66 -51.77 40.37
CA ARG A 370 34.97 -52.68 41.30
C ARG A 370 35.93 -53.13 42.39
N SER A 371 35.75 -52.62 43.60
CA SER A 371 36.47 -53.12 44.78
C SER A 371 36.07 -54.58 45.01
N SER A 372 37.04 -55.48 44.89
CA SER A 372 36.83 -56.90 45.11
C SER A 372 36.70 -57.17 46.61
N HIS A 373 35.48 -57.08 47.14
CA HIS A 373 35.17 -57.62 48.46
C HIS A 373 35.25 -59.15 48.41
N LYS A 374 36.37 -59.70 48.88
CA LYS A 374 36.49 -61.13 49.21
C LYS A 374 35.50 -61.42 50.34
N ALA A 375 34.32 -61.92 49.99
CA ALA A 375 33.33 -62.37 50.97
C ALA A 375 33.80 -63.67 51.62
N CYS A 376 34.01 -63.57 52.93
CA CYS A 376 34.34 -64.65 53.85
C CYS A 376 33.24 -65.73 53.85
N CYS A 377 33.65 -66.98 53.68
CA CYS A 377 32.81 -68.16 53.75
C CYS A 377 32.27 -68.35 55.17
N LYS A 378 30.94 -68.36 55.35
CA LYS A 378 30.30 -68.89 56.57
C LYS A 378 29.17 -69.83 56.20
N THR A 379 29.49 -71.11 56.26
CA THR A 379 28.60 -72.26 56.15
C THR A 379 27.73 -72.36 57.41
N SER A 380 26.40 -72.37 57.29
CA SER A 380 25.54 -72.96 58.32
C SER A 380 24.57 -73.95 57.67
N ARG A 381 24.68 -75.21 58.10
CA ARG A 381 23.77 -76.29 57.72
C ARG A 381 22.53 -76.21 58.59
N HIS A 382 21.35 -76.11 57.98
CA HIS A 382 20.09 -76.43 58.65
C HIS A 382 19.88 -77.95 58.65
N ARG A 383 19.48 -78.46 59.82
CA ARG A 383 19.18 -79.86 60.11
C ARG A 383 17.65 -79.97 60.20
N THR A 384 17.04 -80.78 59.35
CA THR A 384 15.62 -81.15 59.41
C THR A 384 15.51 -82.58 59.88
N VAL A 385 14.70 -82.86 60.90
CA VAL A 385 14.17 -84.20 61.19
C VAL A 385 12.73 -84.06 61.66
N ALA A 386 11.87 -84.81 60.97
CA ALA A 386 10.51 -85.31 61.24
C ALA A 386 9.65 -84.64 62.33
#